data_AF-A0A8X8XAF0-F1
#
_entry.id   AF-A0A8X8XAF0-F1
#
_cell.length_a   1.000
_cell.length_b   1.000
_cell.length_c   1.000
_cell.angle_alpha   90.00
_cell.angle_beta   90.00
_cell.angle_gamma   90.00
#
_symmetry.space_group_name_H-M   'P 1'
#
loop_
_entity.id
_entity.type
_entity.pdbx_description
1 polymer ?
#
loop_
_entity_poly.entity_id
_entity_poly.type
_entity_poly.pdbx_seq_one_letter_code
_entity_poly.pdbx_strand_id
1 'polypeptide(L)'
;MASCIRMIQSGIRLSKFRGINSVSMMNSTVSYRTFSSNSPNQSPIYLFDTLALIRSLEAQGIHTKQAEAITSQMTLVLNVSMEYILQNVASKSEMQKVVMATETNLVKLKSEVQSYMDNNSSSLQGEDAKIRNDITKLHGELRTELKGKQL
;
A
#
# COMPACT_ATOMS: atom_id res chain seq x y z
N MET A 1 10.93 40.34 2.66
CA MET A 1 9.75 40.09 1.81
C MET A 1 9.31 38.66 2.01
N ALA A 2 8.03 38.49 2.34
CA ALA A 2 7.40 37.22 2.69
C ALA A 2 7.35 36.25 1.50
N SER A 3 7.37 34.95 1.78
CA SER A 3 6.17 34.10 1.62
C SER A 3 6.44 32.67 2.06
N CYS A 4 5.69 32.28 3.08
CA CYS A 4 5.65 30.98 3.71
C CYS A 4 4.59 30.12 3.01
N ILE A 5 5.00 28.99 2.43
CA ILE A 5 4.10 27.96 1.94
C ILE A 5 3.88 26.96 3.07
N ARG A 6 2.64 26.88 3.58
CA ARG A 6 2.22 25.87 4.55
C ARG A 6 2.17 24.51 3.86
N MET A 7 3.10 23.61 4.19
CA MET A 7 2.98 22.19 3.89
C MET A 7 2.11 21.53 4.97
N ILE A 8 0.97 20.99 4.54
CA ILE A 8 0.10 20.15 5.36
C ILE A 8 0.88 18.89 5.74
N GLN A 9 1.04 18.71 7.04
CA GLN A 9 1.85 17.69 7.68
C GLN A 9 1.14 16.33 7.58
N SER A 10 1.40 15.60 6.50
CA SER A 10 1.21 14.14 6.47
C SER A 10 2.58 13.51 6.68
N GLY A 11 2.84 13.13 7.93
CA GLY A 11 4.13 12.61 8.37
C GLY A 11 4.45 11.26 7.74
N ILE A 12 5.43 11.24 6.84
CA ILE A 12 6.32 10.09 6.65
C ILE A 12 7.73 10.65 6.75
N ARG A 13 8.31 10.57 7.95
CA ARG A 13 9.67 11.02 8.23
C ARG A 13 10.63 9.97 7.65
N LEU A 14 11.09 10.18 6.41
CA LEU A 14 12.13 9.37 5.79
C LEU A 14 13.48 9.77 6.41
N SER A 15 13.87 9.10 7.50
CA SER A 15 15.20 9.29 8.09
C SER A 15 16.26 8.68 7.18
N LYS A 16 17.27 9.50 6.89
CA LYS A 16 18.45 9.22 6.07
C LYS A 16 19.13 7.89 6.42
N PHE A 17 19.46 7.17 5.35
CA PHE A 17 20.30 5.97 5.27
C PHE A 17 21.68 6.21 5.92
N ARG A 18 22.01 5.50 7.01
CA ARG A 18 23.39 5.25 7.46
C ARG A 18 23.47 3.89 8.15
N GLY A 19 24.36 3.02 7.65
CA GLY A 19 25.02 1.98 8.45
C GLY A 19 24.34 0.61 8.51
N ILE A 20 25.00 -0.39 7.91
CA ILE A 20 24.77 -1.83 8.07
C ILE A 20 25.24 -2.24 9.47
N ASN A 21 24.44 -3.06 10.17
CA ASN A 21 24.75 -4.02 11.25
C ASN A 21 23.73 -3.96 12.40
N SER A 22 22.66 -4.74 12.28
CA SER A 22 22.06 -5.47 13.41
C SER A 22 21.00 -6.43 12.86
N VAL A 23 21.07 -7.67 13.32
CA VAL A 23 20.04 -8.69 13.08
C VAL A 23 18.83 -8.28 13.92
N SER A 24 18.02 -7.34 13.42
CA SER A 24 16.73 -7.07 14.05
C SER A 24 15.72 -7.98 13.39
N MET A 25 15.23 -9.00 14.11
CA MET A 25 13.95 -9.62 13.78
C MET A 25 12.95 -8.48 13.57
N MET A 26 12.58 -8.22 12.32
CA MET A 26 11.48 -7.33 12.01
C MET A 26 10.22 -8.08 12.44
N ASN A 27 9.88 -7.98 13.72
CA ASN A 27 8.50 -8.12 14.17
C ASN A 27 7.75 -7.00 13.47
N SER A 28 7.28 -7.30 12.26
CA SER A 28 6.21 -6.54 11.65
C SER A 28 5.02 -6.72 12.58
N THR A 29 4.88 -5.80 13.53
CA THR A 29 3.60 -5.52 14.14
C THR A 29 2.76 -4.98 13.00
N VAL A 30 2.20 -5.89 12.20
CA VAL A 30 1.12 -5.60 11.27
C VAL A 30 0.03 -5.03 12.16
N SER A 31 0.00 -3.71 12.24
CA SER A 31 -1.04 -3.00 12.96
C SER A 31 -2.32 -3.32 12.22
N TYR A 32 -3.09 -4.25 12.78
CA TYR A 32 -4.47 -4.47 12.35
C TYR A 32 -5.21 -3.16 12.63
N ARG A 33 -5.19 -2.23 11.68
CA ARG A 33 -6.03 -1.04 11.76
C ARG A 33 -7.47 -1.54 11.76
N THR A 34 -8.14 -1.37 12.88
CA THR A 34 -9.57 -1.69 12.98
C THR A 34 -10.31 -0.76 12.05
N PHE A 35 -10.91 -1.32 11.00
CA PHE A 35 -11.77 -0.56 10.10
C PHE A 35 -13.06 -0.22 10.85
N SER A 36 -13.15 1.01 11.34
CA SER A 36 -14.44 1.61 11.66
C SER A 36 -15.16 1.88 10.34
N SER A 37 -15.86 0.87 9.84
CA SER A 37 -16.95 1.13 8.91
C SER A 37 -17.98 1.94 9.69
N ASN A 38 -18.24 3.19 9.32
CA ASN A 38 -19.59 3.71 9.51
C ASN A 38 -20.53 2.60 9.02
N SER A 39 -21.57 2.27 9.78
CA SER A 39 -22.32 1.01 9.61
C SER A 39 -22.54 0.66 8.13
N PRO A 40 -22.41 -0.60 7.72
CA PRO A 40 -22.46 -1.02 6.31
C PRO A 40 -23.75 -0.63 5.58
N ASN A 41 -24.76 -0.12 6.31
CA ASN A 41 -26.09 0.19 5.80
C ASN A 41 -26.45 1.67 5.83
N GLN A 42 -25.52 2.57 6.22
CA GLN A 42 -25.80 3.99 6.18
C GLN A 42 -25.21 4.58 4.90
N SER A 43 -25.92 4.37 3.80
CA SER A 43 -25.73 5.17 2.59
C SER A 43 -25.75 6.64 3.00
N PRO A 44 -24.77 7.46 2.58
CA PRO A 44 -24.85 8.90 2.80
C PRO A 44 -26.21 9.38 2.33
N ILE A 45 -26.99 9.97 3.25
CA ILE A 45 -28.33 10.46 2.94
C ILE A 45 -28.14 11.74 2.13
N TYR A 46 -28.18 11.60 0.81
CA TYR A 46 -28.23 12.74 -0.09
C TYR A 46 -29.68 13.20 -0.18
N LEU A 47 -30.01 14.27 0.54
CA LEU A 47 -31.34 14.87 0.45
C LEU A 47 -31.42 15.75 -0.79
N PHE A 48 -32.37 15.42 -1.66
CA PHE A 48 -32.74 16.24 -2.79
C PHE A 48 -33.86 17.20 -2.37
N ASP A 49 -33.58 18.50 -2.38
CA ASP A 49 -34.57 19.52 -2.01
C ASP A 49 -35.55 19.76 -3.17
N THR A 50 -36.64 19.00 -3.15
CA THR A 50 -37.72 19.08 -4.14
C THR A 50 -38.44 20.42 -4.10
N LEU A 51 -38.61 21.02 -2.92
CA LEU A 51 -39.34 22.27 -2.77
C LEU A 51 -38.54 23.45 -3.33
N ALA A 52 -37.24 23.50 -3.08
CA ALA A 52 -36.36 24.52 -3.66
C ALA A 52 -36.34 24.43 -5.19
N LEU A 53 -36.30 23.21 -5.75
CA LEU A 53 -36.35 23.02 -7.20
C LEU A 53 -37.69 23.50 -7.78
N ILE A 54 -38.82 23.11 -7.19
CA ILE A 54 -40.14 23.55 -7.64
C ILE A 54 -40.24 25.08 -7.64
N ARG A 55 -39.83 25.74 -6.54
CA ARG A 55 -39.83 27.21 -6.45
C ARG A 55 -38.95 27.87 -7.50
N SER A 56 -37.81 27.26 -7.82
CA SER A 56 -36.92 27.77 -8.86
C SER A 56 -37.54 27.68 -10.26
N LEU A 57 -38.29 26.61 -10.54
CA LEU A 57 -39.00 26.41 -11.80
C LEU A 57 -40.19 27.38 -11.91
N GLU A 58 -40.92 27.58 -10.82
CA GLU A 58 -42.00 28.58 -10.75
C GLU A 58 -41.48 30.00 -10.96
N ALA A 59 -40.31 30.34 -10.40
CA ALA A 59 -39.66 31.63 -10.62
C ALA A 59 -39.24 31.85 -12.09
N GLN A 60 -39.07 30.77 -12.86
CA GLN A 60 -38.84 30.81 -14.31
C GLN A 60 -40.14 30.84 -15.14
N GLY A 61 -41.31 30.89 -14.49
CA GLY A 61 -42.60 30.96 -15.15
C GLY A 61 -43.23 29.61 -15.49
N ILE A 62 -42.70 28.49 -14.98
CA ILE A 62 -43.28 27.16 -15.16
C ILE A 62 -44.47 27.00 -14.20
N HIS A 63 -45.60 26.49 -14.70
CA HIS A 63 -46.76 26.23 -13.86
C HIS A 63 -46.46 25.16 -12.79
N THR A 64 -46.99 25.33 -11.58
CA THR A 64 -46.77 24.43 -10.43
C THR A 64 -46.92 22.94 -10.77
N LYS A 65 -48.00 22.55 -11.46
CA LYS A 65 -48.22 21.15 -11.85
C LYS A 65 -47.13 20.59 -12.78
N GLN A 66 -46.59 21.43 -13.67
CA GLN A 66 -45.50 21.04 -14.56
C GLN A 66 -44.18 20.97 -13.80
N ALA A 67 -43.93 21.91 -12.88
CA ALA A 67 -42.75 21.91 -12.02
C ALA A 67 -42.71 20.66 -11.11
N GLU A 68 -43.85 20.25 -10.56
CA GLU A 68 -44.00 19.00 -9.81
C GLU A 68 -43.70 17.76 -10.68
N ALA A 69 -44.26 17.71 -11.89
CA ALA A 69 -44.02 16.59 -12.82
C ALA A 69 -42.55 16.47 -13.21
N ILE A 70 -41.89 17.59 -13.52
CA ILE A 70 -40.46 17.64 -13.86
C ILE A 70 -39.61 17.19 -12.66
N THR A 71 -39.90 17.73 -11.47
CA THR A 71 -39.18 17.39 -10.24
C THR A 71 -39.32 15.91 -9.88
N SER A 72 -40.52 15.34 -10.09
CA SER A 72 -40.79 13.91 -9.89
C SER A 72 -39.94 13.02 -10.80
N GLN A 73 -39.85 13.35 -12.09
CA GLN A 73 -39.00 12.61 -13.03
C GLN A 73 -37.51 12.74 -12.65
N MET A 74 -37.08 13.93 -12.22
CA MET A 74 -35.70 14.16 -11.79
C MET A 74 -35.35 13.31 -10.56
N THR A 75 -36.25 13.21 -9.57
CA THR A 75 -36.05 12.32 -8.41
C THR A 75 -35.92 10.86 -8.82
N LEU A 76 -36.72 10.39 -9.80
CA LEU A 76 -36.60 9.02 -10.33
C LEU A 76 -35.22 8.78 -10.96
N VAL A 77 -34.78 9.67 -11.87
CA VAL A 77 -33.47 9.56 -12.53
C VAL A 77 -32.33 9.60 -11.51
N LEU A 78 -32.42 10.47 -10.50
CA LEU A 78 -31.42 10.56 -9.44
C LEU A 78 -31.35 9.27 -8.61
N ASN A 79 -32.48 8.69 -8.23
CA ASN A 79 -32.51 7.44 -7.47
C ASN A 79 -31.86 6.29 -8.25
N VAL A 80 -32.21 6.13 -9.53
CA VAL A 80 -31.63 5.10 -10.40
C VAL A 80 -30.12 5.31 -10.57
N SER A 81 -29.69 6.56 -10.78
CA SER A 81 -28.28 6.88 -10.97
C SER A 81 -27.46 6.67 -9.69
N MET A 82 -28.01 7.03 -8.53
CA MET A 82 -27.35 6.81 -7.24
C MET A 82 -27.23 5.32 -6.91
N GLU A 83 -28.27 4.52 -7.16
CA GLU A 83 -28.20 3.08 -6.97
C GLU A 83 -27.09 2.46 -7.84
N TYR A 84 -26.99 2.86 -9.11
CA TYR A 84 -25.91 2.44 -9.99
C TYR A 84 -24.52 2.84 -9.46
N ILE A 85 -24.34 4.10 -9.02
CA ILE A 85 -23.07 4.58 -8.47
C ILE A 85 -22.70 3.78 -7.21
N LEU A 86 -23.64 3.56 -6.30
CA LEU A 86 -23.39 2.82 -5.06
C LEU A 86 -23.02 1.35 -5.31
N GLN A 87 -23.57 0.72 -6.35
CA GLN A 87 -23.22 -0.65 -6.71
C GLN A 87 -21.86 -0.78 -7.41
N ASN A 88 -21.47 0.22 -8.20
CA ASN A 88 -20.26 0.14 -9.04
C ASN A 88 -19.03 0.83 -8.43
N VAL A 89 -19.22 1.72 -7.46
CA VAL A 89 -18.11 2.41 -6.79
C VAL A 89 -17.78 1.68 -5.51
N ALA A 90 -16.55 1.14 -5.45
CA ALA A 90 -16.03 0.56 -4.23
C ALA A 90 -15.97 1.63 -3.12
N SER A 91 -16.44 1.27 -1.93
CA SER A 91 -16.35 2.15 -0.78
C SER A 91 -14.89 2.38 -0.39
N LYS A 92 -14.64 3.51 0.29
CA LYS A 92 -13.31 3.83 0.80
C LYS A 92 -12.75 2.74 1.72
N SER A 93 -13.61 2.09 2.51
CA SER A 93 -13.20 1.03 3.43
C SER A 93 -12.82 -0.25 2.67
N GLU A 94 -13.54 -0.61 1.60
CA GLU A 94 -13.20 -1.73 0.73
C GLU A 94 -11.87 -1.49 0.00
N MET A 95 -11.70 -0.31 -0.58
CA MET A 95 -10.44 0.07 -1.23
C MET A 95 -9.26 0.00 -0.25
N GLN A 96 -9.45 0.48 0.99
CA GLN A 96 -8.40 0.45 2.00
C GLN A 96 -8.07 -0.97 2.47
N LYS A 97 -9.04 -1.90 2.51
CA LYS A 97 -8.76 -3.32 2.76
C LYS A 97 -7.87 -3.92 1.67
N VAL A 98 -8.16 -3.63 0.40
CA VAL A 98 -7.34 -4.09 -0.73
C VAL A 98 -5.92 -3.54 -0.61
N VAL A 99 -5.76 -2.24 -0.34
CA VAL A 99 -4.44 -1.62 -0.16
C VAL A 99 -3.66 -2.31 0.96
N MET A 100 -4.26 -2.49 2.14
CA MET A 100 -3.56 -3.15 3.25
C MET A 100 -3.18 -4.60 2.93
N ALA A 101 -4.06 -5.36 2.28
CA ALA A 101 -3.74 -6.72 1.85
C ALA A 101 -2.53 -6.72 0.89
N THR A 102 -2.51 -5.81 -0.08
CA THR A 102 -1.37 -5.67 -1.00
C THR A 102 -0.09 -5.28 -0.26
N GLU A 103 -0.14 -4.33 0.69
CA GLU A 103 1.01 -3.93 1.51
C GLU A 103 1.55 -5.11 2.32
N THR A 104 0.69 -5.93 2.93
CA THR A 104 1.13 -7.11 3.69
C THR A 104 1.82 -8.15 2.79
N ASN A 105 1.32 -8.35 1.58
CA ASN A 105 1.93 -9.27 0.61
C ASN A 105 3.29 -8.74 0.13
N LEU A 106 3.41 -7.43 -0.09
CA LEU A 106 4.69 -6.81 -0.44
C LEU A 106 5.73 -6.95 0.67
N VAL A 107 5.32 -6.81 1.94
CA VAL A 107 6.22 -7.02 3.09
C VAL A 107 6.67 -8.47 3.18
N LYS A 108 5.77 -9.44 2.97
CA LYS A 108 6.12 -10.87 2.94
C LYS A 108 7.11 -11.18 1.81
N LEU A 109 6.82 -10.75 0.59
CA LEU A 109 7.72 -10.91 -0.56
C LEU A 109 9.10 -10.33 -0.29
N LYS A 110 9.18 -9.14 0.32
CA LYS A 110 10.46 -8.55 0.71
C LYS A 110 11.23 -9.42 1.70
N SER A 111 10.55 -10.00 2.69
CA SER A 111 11.18 -10.88 3.68
C SER A 111 11.67 -12.20 3.07
N GLU A 112 10.92 -12.77 2.12
CA GLU A 112 11.32 -13.97 1.38
C GLU A 112 12.55 -13.71 0.51
N VAL A 113 12.56 -12.59 -0.23
CA VAL A 113 13.73 -12.17 -1.03
C VAL A 113 14.95 -11.95 -0.15
N GLN A 114 14.80 -11.28 1.00
CA GLN A 114 15.91 -11.07 1.92
C GLN A 114 16.45 -12.41 2.47
N SER A 115 15.57 -13.31 2.90
CA SER A 115 15.97 -14.63 3.38
C SER A 115 16.69 -15.44 2.29
N TYR A 116 16.20 -15.38 1.05
CA TYR A 116 16.86 -16.03 -0.08
C TYR A 116 18.26 -15.47 -0.32
N MET A 117 18.41 -14.14 -0.29
CA MET A 117 19.71 -13.49 -0.45
C MET A 117 20.69 -13.86 0.65
N ASP A 118 20.24 -13.88 1.91
CA ASP A 118 21.08 -14.23 3.06
C ASP A 118 21.52 -15.70 3.01
N ASN A 119 20.60 -16.60 2.65
CA ASN A 119 20.90 -18.03 2.47
C ASN A 119 21.90 -18.27 1.33
N ASN A 120 21.70 -17.62 0.18
CA ASN A 120 22.62 -17.76 -0.95
C ASN A 120 24.00 -17.18 -0.63
N SER A 121 24.06 -16.04 0.06
CA SER A 121 25.31 -15.42 0.51
C SER A 121 26.09 -16.35 1.47
N SER A 122 25.40 -16.95 2.44
CA SER A 122 26.05 -17.90 3.37
C SER A 122 26.54 -19.18 2.67
N SER A 123 25.79 -19.71 1.71
CA SER A 123 26.23 -20.85 0.88
C SER A 123 27.51 -20.52 0.11
N LEU A 124 27.54 -19.38 -0.59
CA LEU A 124 28.70 -18.94 -1.36
C LEU A 124 29.92 -18.70 -0.47
N GLN A 125 29.75 -18.12 0.72
CA GLN A 125 30.84 -17.94 1.69
C GLN A 125 31.39 -19.27 2.19
N GLY A 126 30.53 -20.27 2.40
CA GLY A 126 30.96 -21.62 2.78
C GLY A 126 31.78 -22.32 1.70
N GLU A 127 31.34 -22.18 0.44
CA GLU A 127 32.08 -22.71 -0.72
C GLU A 127 33.43 -22.01 -0.91
N ASP A 128 33.48 -20.69 -0.80
CA ASP A 128 34.72 -19.91 -0.89
C ASP A 128 35.71 -20.28 0.22
N ALA A 129 35.24 -20.44 1.46
CA ALA A 129 36.07 -20.90 2.57
C ALA A 129 36.64 -22.30 2.34
N LYS A 130 35.87 -23.21 1.75
CA LYS A 130 36.32 -24.56 1.40
C LYS A 130 37.40 -24.52 0.32
N ILE A 131 37.16 -23.78 -0.78
CA ILE A 131 38.13 -23.61 -1.86
C ILE A 131 39.43 -22.99 -1.32
N ARG A 132 39.33 -21.99 -0.45
CA ARG A 132 40.48 -21.35 0.18
C ARG A 132 41.29 -22.33 1.04
N ASN A 133 40.63 -23.20 1.79
CA ASN A 133 41.29 -24.26 2.56
C ASN A 133 42.01 -25.26 1.65
N ASP A 134 41.36 -25.69 0.57
CA ASP A 134 41.94 -26.63 -0.40
C ASP A 134 43.19 -26.04 -1.09
N ILE A 135 43.13 -24.76 -1.48
CA ILE A 135 44.31 -24.03 -2.03
C ILE A 135 45.45 -24.01 -1.02
N THR A 136 45.16 -23.70 0.24
CA THR A 136 46.17 -23.61 1.30
C THR A 136 46.82 -24.96 1.57
N LYS A 137 46.02 -26.04 1.54
CA LYS A 137 46.49 -27.42 1.69
C LYS A 137 47.40 -27.84 0.53
N LEU A 138 46.94 -27.65 -0.72
CA LEU A 138 47.72 -27.97 -1.92
C LEU A 138 49.05 -27.21 -1.94
N HIS A 139 49.03 -25.93 -1.57
CA HIS A 139 50.24 -25.12 -1.48
C HIS A 139 51.21 -25.65 -0.40
N GLY A 140 50.69 -26.14 0.73
CA GLY A 140 51.47 -26.79 1.77
C GLY A 140 52.15 -28.08 1.29
N GLU A 141 51.38 -28.95 0.63
CA GLU A 141 51.87 -30.21 0.05
C GLU A 141 52.99 -29.97 -0.97
N LEU A 142 52.77 -29.05 -1.93
CA LEU A 142 53.78 -28.63 -2.90
C LEU A 142 55.08 -28.15 -2.23
N ARG A 143 54.97 -27.35 -1.17
CA ARG A 143 56.14 -26.87 -0.44
C ARG A 143 56.89 -28.00 0.25
N THR A 144 56.18 -28.99 0.80
CA THR A 144 56.82 -30.16 1.43
C THR A 144 57.52 -31.04 0.41
N GLU A 145 56.92 -31.27 -0.76
CA GLU A 145 57.54 -32.04 -1.85
C GLU A 145 58.80 -31.36 -2.39
N LEU A 146 58.77 -30.03 -2.60
CA LEU A 146 59.93 -29.27 -3.08
C LEU A 146 61.11 -29.38 -2.10
N LYS A 147 60.86 -29.30 -0.80
CA LYS A 147 61.91 -29.48 0.22
C LYS A 147 62.42 -30.91 0.26
N GLY A 148 61.55 -31.90 0.11
CA GLY A 148 61.91 -33.31 0.09
C GLY A 148 62.80 -33.69 -1.10
N LYS A 149 62.67 -33.01 -2.24
CA LYS A 149 63.51 -33.23 -3.44
C LYS A 149 64.89 -32.55 -3.40
N GLN A 150 65.17 -31.71 -2.41
CA GLN A 150 66.47 -31.05 -2.23
C GLN A 150 67.44 -31.80 -1.29
N LEU A 151 67.02 -32.97 -0.78
CA LEU A 151 67.81 -33.93 -0.01
C LEU A 151 68.09 -35.16 -0.88
#